data_AF-A0A077KMB8-F1
#
_entry.id   AF-A0A077KMB8-F1
#
_cell.length_a   1.000
_cell.length_b   1.000
_cell.length_c   1.000
_cell.angle_alpha   90.00
_cell.angle_beta   90.00
_cell.angle_gamma   90.00
#
_symmetry.space_group_name_H-M   'P 1'
#
loop_
_entity.id
_entity.type
_entity.pdbx_description
1 polymer ?
#
loop_
_entity_poly.entity_id
_entity_poly.type
_entity_poly.pdbx_seq_one_letter_code
_entity_poly.pdbx_strand_id
1 'polypeptide(L)'
;MSQQKVVLLLGSNLGEQKKNIELALQKISDAGNKISQISEFLMSDPVEFVSSNIFCNIAAIIFTHLSPIQLLDCIKNIEAEMGRINDSKASGGYTDRVIDIDIIKYNELNFTSERLEIPHKKHLFERDFSRVLLKDFI
;
A
#
# COMPACT_ATOMS: atom_id res chain seq x y z
N MET A 1 -2.38 19.72 -16.20
CA MET A 1 -1.53 19.03 -15.21
C MET A 1 -1.54 17.55 -15.52
N SER A 2 -0.40 16.93 -15.80
CA SER A 2 -0.33 15.52 -16.22
C SER A 2 -0.60 14.59 -15.05
N GLN A 3 -1.50 13.62 -15.23
CA GLN A 3 -1.73 12.56 -14.26
C GLN A 3 -0.48 11.68 -14.15
N GLN A 4 -0.14 11.30 -12.93
CA GLN A 4 0.99 10.44 -12.62
C GLN A 4 0.47 9.03 -12.33
N LYS A 5 1.01 8.02 -13.02
CA LYS A 5 0.69 6.61 -12.80
C LYS A 5 1.45 6.14 -11.56
N VAL A 6 0.75 5.63 -10.56
CA VAL A 6 1.35 5.12 -9.33
C VAL A 6 0.91 3.69 -9.12
N VAL A 7 1.86 2.84 -8.76
CA VAL A 7 1.60 1.46 -8.34
C VAL A 7 1.64 1.44 -6.82
N LEU A 8 0.50 1.09 -6.24
CA LEU A 8 0.32 0.90 -4.80
C LEU A 8 0.25 -0.59 -4.50
N LEU A 9 0.72 -0.97 -3.31
CA LEU A 9 0.47 -2.28 -2.73
C LEU A 9 -0.35 -2.07 -1.46
N LEU A 10 -1.49 -2.75 -1.36
CA LEU A 10 -2.34 -2.70 -0.18
C LEU A 10 -2.28 -4.06 0.53
N GLY A 11 -2.25 -4.05 1.86
CA GLY A 11 -2.23 -5.23 2.70
C GLY A 11 -3.16 -5.08 3.90
N SER A 12 -3.93 -6.11 4.23
CA SER A 12 -4.81 -6.12 5.40
C SER A 12 -4.80 -7.49 6.05
N ASN A 13 -4.66 -7.56 7.37
CA ASN A 13 -4.73 -8.85 8.08
C ASN A 13 -5.70 -8.88 9.27
N LEU A 14 -6.15 -7.72 9.78
CA LEU A 14 -7.18 -7.67 10.83
C LEU A 14 -8.61 -7.61 10.31
N GLY A 15 -9.49 -8.40 10.91
CA GLY A 15 -10.93 -8.33 10.69
C GLY A 15 -11.35 -8.72 9.27
N GLU A 16 -12.22 -7.92 8.64
CA GLU A 16 -12.73 -8.19 7.30
C GLU A 16 -11.78 -7.67 6.21
N GLN A 17 -10.67 -8.37 6.01
CA GLN A 17 -9.53 -7.96 5.17
C GLN A 17 -9.92 -7.47 3.77
N LYS A 18 -10.83 -8.18 3.08
CA LYS A 18 -11.33 -7.78 1.75
C LYS A 18 -12.10 -6.46 1.81
N LYS A 19 -13.01 -6.31 2.78
CA LYS A 19 -13.77 -5.07 2.96
C LYS A 19 -12.86 -3.90 3.33
N ASN A 20 -11.82 -4.13 4.11
CA ASN A 20 -10.83 -3.10 4.43
C ASN A 20 -10.13 -2.62 3.15
N ILE A 21 -9.71 -3.55 2.29
CA ILE A 21 -9.10 -3.21 1.00
C ILE A 21 -10.08 -2.44 0.11
N GLU A 22 -11.33 -2.89 -0.01
CA GLU A 22 -12.35 -2.20 -0.80
C GLU A 22 -12.62 -0.78 -0.27
N LEU A 23 -12.70 -0.61 1.05
CA LEU A 23 -12.88 0.68 1.69
C LEU A 23 -11.66 1.60 1.49
N ALA A 24 -10.44 1.05 1.56
CA ALA A 24 -9.22 1.79 1.28
C ALA A 24 -9.18 2.29 -0.17
N LEU A 25 -9.53 1.43 -1.13
CA LEU A 25 -9.66 1.80 -2.54
C LEU A 25 -10.72 2.90 -2.74
N GLN A 26 -11.86 2.77 -2.08
CA GLN A 26 -12.90 3.81 -2.13
C GLN A 26 -12.39 5.15 -1.60
N LYS A 27 -11.73 5.16 -0.44
CA LYS A 27 -11.13 6.38 0.13
C LYS A 27 -10.05 7.00 -0.76
N ILE A 28 -9.22 6.17 -1.40
CA ILE A 28 -8.23 6.62 -2.39
C ILE A 28 -8.93 7.31 -3.57
N SER A 29 -10.04 6.74 -4.04
CA SER A 29 -10.87 7.31 -5.10
C SER A 29 -11.51 8.64 -4.69
N ASP A 30 -12.07 8.71 -3.48
CA ASP A 30 -12.70 9.91 -2.93
C ASP A 30 -11.67 11.05 -2.71
N ALA A 31 -10.41 10.71 -2.44
CA ALA A 31 -9.30 11.65 -2.38
C ALA A 31 -8.86 12.21 -3.75
N GLY A 32 -9.58 11.88 -4.83
CA GLY A 32 -9.35 12.39 -6.19
C GLY A 32 -8.33 11.59 -6.99
N ASN A 33 -8.00 10.37 -6.56
CA ASN A 33 -7.11 9.48 -7.30
C ASN A 33 -7.93 8.49 -8.13
N LYS A 34 -7.69 8.41 -9.44
CA LYS A 34 -8.44 7.48 -10.30
C LYS A 34 -7.81 6.08 -10.24
N ILE A 35 -8.54 5.09 -9.75
CA ILE A 35 -8.12 3.69 -9.82
C ILE A 35 -8.25 3.21 -11.27
N SER A 36 -7.16 2.68 -11.82
CA SER A 36 -7.11 2.16 -13.20
C SER A 36 -7.22 0.64 -13.24
N GLN A 37 -6.56 -0.05 -12.33
CA GLN A 37 -6.47 -1.50 -12.32
C GLN A 37 -6.19 -1.97 -10.90
N ILE A 38 -6.74 -3.12 -10.53
CA ILE A 38 -6.42 -3.84 -9.29
C ILE A 38 -6.02 -5.27 -9.65
N SER A 39 -5.13 -5.87 -8.86
CA SER A 39 -4.75 -7.27 -9.00
C SER A 39 -5.82 -8.17 -8.40
N GLU A 40 -5.62 -9.49 -8.56
CA GLU A 40 -6.31 -10.46 -7.72
C GLU A 40 -5.87 -10.32 -6.25
N PHE A 41 -6.75 -10.77 -5.35
CA PHE A 41 -6.46 -10.84 -3.91
C PHE A 41 -5.51 -12.00 -3.65
N LEU A 42 -4.30 -11.69 -3.16
CA LEU A 42 -3.33 -12.68 -2.74
C LEU A 42 -3.38 -12.82 -1.22
N MET A 43 -3.76 -14.01 -0.76
CA MET A 43 -3.65 -14.39 0.64
C MET A 43 -2.23 -14.91 0.90
N SER A 44 -1.52 -14.33 1.87
CA SER A 44 -0.16 -14.72 2.24
C SER A 44 0.02 -14.72 3.75
N ASP A 45 0.80 -15.66 4.27
CA ASP A 45 1.22 -15.64 5.67
C ASP A 45 2.07 -14.40 5.99
N PRO A 46 2.03 -13.90 7.24
CA PRO A 46 2.89 -12.81 7.68
C PRO A 46 4.36 -13.18 7.52
N VAL A 47 5.13 -12.33 6.83
CA VAL A 47 6.53 -12.61 6.50
C VAL A 47 7.49 -12.29 7.65
N GLU A 48 7.19 -11.23 8.43
CA GLU A 48 8.13 -10.68 9.43
C GLU A 48 7.75 -10.97 10.88
N PHE A 49 6.60 -11.60 11.15
CA PHE A 49 6.18 -11.98 12.50
C PHE A 49 5.22 -13.15 12.47
N VAL A 50 5.13 -13.87 13.58
CA VAL A 50 4.14 -14.95 13.73
C VAL A 50 2.81 -14.32 14.12
N SER A 51 1.82 -14.43 13.23
CA SER A 51 0.43 -14.09 13.52
C SER A 51 -0.47 -15.23 13.08
N SER A 52 -1.56 -15.42 13.79
CA SER A 52 -2.64 -16.34 13.40
C SER A 52 -3.47 -15.77 12.24
N ASN A 53 -3.24 -14.51 11.86
CA ASN A 53 -4.00 -13.80 10.83
C ASN A 53 -3.25 -13.79 9.49
N ILE A 54 -3.92 -14.27 8.45
CA ILE A 54 -3.42 -14.24 7.06
C ILE A 54 -3.49 -12.81 6.53
N PHE A 55 -2.48 -12.36 5.79
CA PHE A 55 -2.54 -11.09 5.08
C PHE A 55 -3.24 -11.26 3.74
N CYS A 56 -4.23 -10.41 3.48
CA CYS A 56 -4.78 -10.20 2.15
C CYS A 56 -4.03 -9.02 1.52
N ASN A 57 -3.32 -9.27 0.43
CA ASN A 57 -2.54 -8.27 -0.30
C ASN A 57 -3.09 -8.09 -1.73
N ILE A 58 -3.08 -6.86 -2.22
CA ILE A 58 -3.37 -6.52 -3.62
C ILE A 58 -2.38 -5.48 -4.14
N ALA A 59 -2.16 -5.47 -5.45
CA ALA A 59 -1.56 -4.33 -6.15
C ALA A 59 -2.65 -3.51 -6.83
N ALA A 60 -2.50 -2.19 -6.85
CA ALA A 60 -3.41 -1.28 -7.54
C ALA A 60 -2.63 -0.23 -8.33
N ILE A 61 -3.10 0.07 -9.54
CA ILE A 61 -2.63 1.21 -10.33
C ILE A 61 -3.61 2.35 -10.12
N ILE A 62 -3.09 3.49 -9.71
CA ILE A 62 -3.85 4.73 -9.61
C ILE A 62 -3.24 5.81 -10.49
N PHE A 63 -4.07 6.76 -10.89
CA PHE A 63 -3.65 8.01 -11.50
C PHE A 63 -3.93 9.15 -10.53
N THR A 64 -2.88 9.86 -10.14
CA THR A 64 -2.98 10.99 -9.20
C THR A 64 -2.39 12.26 -9.79
N HIS A 65 -2.84 13.40 -9.27
CA HIS A 65 -2.22 14.70 -9.50
C HIS A 65 -1.32 15.14 -8.32
N LEU A 66 -1.30 14.37 -7.23
CA LEU A 66 -0.56 14.67 -6.01
C LEU A 66 0.91 14.30 -6.16
N SER A 67 1.83 15.15 -5.69
CA SER A 67 3.25 14.79 -5.60
C SER A 67 3.49 13.57 -4.68
N PRO A 68 4.63 12.86 -4.78
CA PRO A 68 4.88 11.65 -3.99
C PRO A 68 4.68 11.83 -2.47
N ILE A 69 5.13 12.96 -1.92
CA ILE A 69 4.95 13.27 -0.49
C ILE A 69 3.48 13.55 -0.17
N GLN A 70 2.77 14.31 -1.00
CA GLN A 70 1.34 14.56 -0.80
C GLN A 70 0.52 13.28 -0.88
N LEU A 71 0.87 12.37 -1.80
CA LEU A 71 0.25 11.06 -1.89
C LEU A 71 0.53 10.22 -0.64
N LEU A 72 1.78 10.23 -0.15
CA LEU A 72 2.14 9.55 1.09
C LEU A 72 1.33 10.09 2.28
N ASP A 73 1.23 11.41 2.43
CA ASP A 73 0.45 12.03 3.51
C ASP A 73 -1.04 11.69 3.39
N CYS A 74 -1.59 11.68 2.17
CA CYS A 74 -2.97 11.26 1.90
C CYS A 74 -3.20 9.80 2.28
N ILE A 75 -2.30 8.91 1.88
CA ILE A 75 -2.37 7.48 2.19
C ILE A 75 -2.30 7.25 3.71
N LYS A 76 -1.31 7.85 4.39
CA LYS A 76 -1.18 7.72 5.85
C LYS A 76 -2.42 8.23 6.59
N ASN A 77 -3.06 9.28 6.08
CA ASN A 77 -4.31 9.77 6.65
C ASN A 77 -5.45 8.75 6.47
N ILE A 78 -5.56 8.12 5.29
CA ILE A 78 -6.53 7.04 5.04
C ILE A 78 -6.31 5.86 6.00
N GLU A 79 -5.06 5.44 6.19
CA GLU A 79 -4.73 4.37 7.15
C GLU A 79 -5.15 4.75 8.58
N ALA A 80 -4.87 5.98 9.00
CA ALA A 80 -5.26 6.50 10.31
C ALA A 80 -6.78 6.54 10.50
N GLU A 81 -7.53 7.02 9.49
CA GLU A 81 -9.00 7.03 9.50
C GLU A 81 -9.60 5.62 9.57
N MET A 82 -8.93 4.62 8.99
CA MET A 82 -9.34 3.22 9.04
C MET A 82 -8.95 2.51 10.34
N GLY A 83 -8.31 3.21 11.28
CA GLY A 83 -7.97 2.69 12.60
C GLY A 83 -6.52 2.24 12.76
N ARG A 84 -5.62 2.58 11.82
CA ARG A 84 -4.17 2.45 12.03
C ARG A 84 -3.66 3.67 12.81
N ILE A 85 -3.82 3.63 14.13
CA ILE A 85 -3.52 4.78 15.00
C ILE A 85 -2.01 4.88 15.33
N ASN A 86 -1.27 3.76 15.27
CA ASN A 86 0.15 3.70 15.64
C ASN A 86 0.99 3.06 14.52
N ASP A 87 2.07 3.74 14.13
CA ASP A 87 3.10 3.18 13.25
C ASP A 87 3.89 2.10 14.02
N SER A 88 4.35 1.05 13.34
CA SER A 88 5.03 -0.11 13.95
C SER A 88 6.26 0.25 14.81
N LYS A 89 6.84 1.43 14.56
CA LYS A 89 7.92 2.03 15.37
C LYS A 89 7.49 2.42 16.79
N ALA A 90 6.23 2.79 17.01
CA ALA A 90 5.71 3.17 18.32
C ALA A 90 5.38 1.93 19.19
N SER A 91 5.04 0.81 18.57
CA SER A 91 4.65 -0.43 19.26
C SER A 91 5.80 -1.43 19.47
N GLY A 92 7.02 -1.10 19.03
CA GLY A 92 8.22 -1.93 19.25
C GLY A 92 8.29 -3.18 18.37
N GLY A 93 7.50 -3.27 17.28
CA GLY A 93 7.49 -4.42 16.37
C GLY A 93 6.40 -4.34 15.30
N TYR A 94 6.43 -5.27 14.34
CA TYR A 94 5.36 -5.42 13.35
C TYR A 94 4.12 -6.00 14.03
N THR A 95 2.99 -5.30 13.89
CA THR A 95 1.70 -5.73 14.44
C THR A 95 0.69 -5.96 13.32
N ASP A 96 -0.32 -6.75 13.63
CA ASP A 96 -1.52 -6.84 12.81
C ASP A 96 -2.11 -5.44 12.60
N ARG A 97 -2.61 -5.18 11.40
CA ARG A 97 -3.13 -3.88 10.96
C ARG A 97 -4.36 -4.03 10.09
N VAL A 98 -5.26 -3.06 10.22
CA VAL A 98 -6.51 -2.98 9.46
C VAL A 98 -6.22 -2.74 7.98
N ILE A 99 -5.25 -1.88 7.67
CA ILE A 99 -4.78 -1.65 6.31
C ILE A 99 -3.33 -1.13 6.34
N ASP A 100 -2.56 -1.53 5.33
CA ASP A 100 -1.22 -1.11 4.98
C ASP A 100 -1.26 -0.67 3.52
N ILE A 101 -0.75 0.51 3.20
CA ILE A 101 -0.73 1.00 1.82
C ILE A 101 0.65 1.55 1.51
N ASP A 102 1.40 0.83 0.67
CA ASP A 102 2.75 1.17 0.28
C ASP A 102 2.81 1.71 -1.15
N ILE A 103 3.55 2.80 -1.36
CA ILE A 103 3.83 3.34 -2.70
C ILE A 103 5.03 2.58 -3.28
N ILE A 104 4.80 1.75 -4.29
CA ILE A 104 5.86 0.91 -4.89
C ILE A 104 6.60 1.67 -5.99
N LYS A 105 5.85 2.26 -6.92
CA LYS A 105 6.39 2.91 -8.11
C LYS A 105 5.56 4.15 -8.43
N TYR A 106 6.21 5.21 -8.86
CA TYR A 106 5.58 6.46 -9.23
C TYR A 106 6.12 6.86 -10.60
N ASN A 107 5.36 6.61 -11.68
CA ASN A 107 5.83 6.74 -13.06
C ASN A 107 7.21 6.09 -13.25
N GLU A 108 8.17 6.82 -13.84
CA GLU A 108 9.59 6.48 -13.92
C GLU A 108 10.42 7.39 -12.98
N LEU A 109 9.76 7.95 -11.95
CA LEU A 109 10.37 8.83 -10.98
C LEU A 109 11.23 8.02 -10.01
N ASN A 110 12.50 8.40 -9.88
CA ASN A 110 13.34 8.01 -8.77
C ASN A 110 13.30 9.13 -7.73
N PHE A 111 12.76 8.85 -6.55
CA PHE A 111 12.61 9.82 -5.48
C PHE A 111 13.11 9.23 -4.17
N THR A 112 14.08 9.90 -3.55
CA THR A 112 14.58 9.49 -2.24
C THR A 112 14.51 10.68 -1.31
N SER A 113 13.91 10.46 -0.15
CA SER A 113 13.79 11.43 0.93
C SER A 113 13.84 10.70 2.26
N GLU A 114 13.98 11.43 3.36
CA GLU A 114 13.97 10.83 4.70
C GLU A 114 12.63 10.14 5.03
N ARG A 115 11.54 10.52 4.34
CA ARG A 115 10.18 10.00 4.58
C ARG A 115 9.72 8.95 3.58
N LEU A 116 10.28 8.96 2.36
CA LEU A 116 9.81 8.17 1.22
C LEU A 116 10.95 7.82 0.27
N GLU A 117 11.04 6.55 -0.10
CA GLU A 117 11.91 6.06 -1.16
C GLU A 117 11.08 5.38 -2.25
N ILE A 118 11.22 5.88 -3.48
CA ILE A 118 10.59 5.36 -4.69
C ILE A 118 11.69 5.13 -5.74
N PRO A 119 11.74 3.95 -6.37
CA PRO A 119 10.87 2.79 -6.12
C PRO A 119 11.16 2.12 -4.77
N HIS A 120 10.14 1.54 -4.13
CA HIS A 120 10.28 0.94 -2.80
C HIS A 120 11.05 -0.39 -2.86
N LYS A 121 12.38 -0.33 -2.75
CA LYS A 121 13.30 -1.46 -3.01
C LYS A 121 12.98 -2.73 -2.21
N LYS A 122 12.53 -2.63 -0.95
CA LYS A 122 12.19 -3.82 -0.14
C LYS A 122 11.09 -4.69 -0.76
N HIS A 123 10.04 -4.08 -1.32
CA HIS A 123 8.96 -4.82 -1.97
C HIS A 123 9.38 -5.41 -3.32
N LEU A 124 10.39 -4.83 -3.97
CA LEU A 124 10.89 -5.30 -5.26
C LEU A 124 11.91 -6.43 -5.14
N PHE A 125 12.73 -6.42 -4.09
CA PHE A 125 13.87 -7.34 -3.98
C PHE A 125 13.78 -8.32 -2.81
N GLU A 126 13.06 -8.00 -1.73
CA GLU A 126 13.11 -8.77 -0.49
C GLU A 126 11.80 -9.52 -0.16
N ARG A 127 10.68 -9.19 -0.80
CA ARG A 127 9.35 -9.75 -0.46
C ARG A 127 8.74 -10.54 -1.63
N ASP A 128 8.74 -11.87 -1.53
CA ASP A 128 8.23 -12.77 -2.57
C ASP A 128 6.74 -12.54 -2.92
N PHE A 129 5.88 -12.33 -1.92
CA PHE A 129 4.45 -12.03 -2.17
C PHE A 129 4.25 -10.75 -2.99
N SER A 130 5.09 -9.74 -2.76
CA SER A 130 5.05 -8.48 -3.50
C SER A 130 5.49 -8.69 -4.94
N ARG A 131 6.51 -9.52 -5.20
CA ARG A 131 6.93 -9.85 -6.56
C ARG A 131 5.85 -10.58 -7.35
N VAL A 132 5.09 -11.47 -6.72
CA VAL A 132 3.95 -12.15 -7.38
C VAL A 132 2.89 -11.13 -7.79
N LEU A 133 2.47 -10.25 -6.88
CA LEU A 133 1.45 -9.24 -7.15
C LEU A 133 1.90 -8.16 -8.15
N LEU A 134 3.18 -7.81 -8.14
CA LEU A 134 3.73 -6.75 -8.98
C LEU A 134 4.14 -7.24 -10.37
N LYS A 135 4.17 -8.56 -10.61
CA LYS A 135 4.62 -9.15 -11.89
C LYS A 135 3.81 -8.68 -13.10
N ASP A 136 2.52 -8.44 -12.92
CA ASP A 136 1.62 -7.94 -13.97
C ASP A 136 1.54 -6.39 -14.01
N PHE A 137 2.25 -5.71 -13.12
CA PHE A 137 2.13 -4.27 -12.86
C PHE A 137 3.42 -3.48 -13.12
N ILE A 138 4.57 -4.16 -13.23
CA ILE A 138 5.91 -3.58 -13.41
C ILE A 138 6.58 -4.10 -14.68
#